data_AF-A0A7S0CJU6-F1
#
_entry.id   AF-A0A7S0CJU6-F1
#
_cell.length_a   1.000
_cell.length_b   1.000
_cell.length_c   1.000
_cell.angle_alpha   90.00
_cell.angle_beta   90.00
_cell.angle_gamma   90.00
#
_symmetry.space_group_name_H-M   'P 1'
#
loop_
_entity.id
_entity.type
_entity.pdbx_description
1 polymer ?
#
loop_
_entity_poly.entity_id
_entity_poly.type
_entity_poly.pdbx_seq_one_letter_code
_entity_poly.pdbx_strand_id
1 'polypeptide(L)'
;RGSIGYNIDMTEDGSRLAVASPFFARDDISTENSSVGNKDSGRIQIFELEVSPQKSWKKIGGDILGIGGEKIGYHYVQLNSFDGYKVFFSRGEENDEYLRVYEFKQGNEGWTKFGEDVPNPLPKPPAVSSNGNRVVISSNSTSTSSPGQVQVLDLNEEADGWKEAVTAVASSSMGGFGYSISMNSNGTLLAISSMNPVCVRGITCTTGSVQIYRHESSRFIKVPLLRIDDGYGNTLQESERSDNTIVGYDVSLSGDGSKLSVSGYDFNKKYGFAKSFFVDSLFYPGCVSCPHREVDFSDPNCTKTKYGFEIIGNTTQIIKKTPDGVSPPNGVPGALRIDKNGQGVKLLNVDISPSSMLDCTLVIGLYLERIVPGSLGWVVGNENGGWDRSIVMHDDRLKGMSMTLGYQTPFYDELVTPETKKWIHIVAVFSQGRNSYFYVDGKKANVTRIGQNGPGLPDIYIGQPANYKDHYADCWIKEVKVFDRAFNEEEVEELHASYEAELFRFNTSSAQ
;
A
#
# COMPACT_ATOMS: atom_id res chain seq x y z
N ARG A 1 -26.67 -28.79 -20.20
CA ARG A 1 -26.49 -27.33 -20.42
C ARG A 1 -25.75 -26.83 -19.21
N GLY A 2 -24.58 -26.23 -19.36
CA GLY A 2 -23.80 -25.73 -18.23
C GLY A 2 -22.75 -24.79 -18.78
N SER A 3 -22.89 -23.51 -18.50
CA SER A 3 -21.91 -22.49 -18.90
C SER A 3 -20.70 -22.60 -17.98
N ILE A 4 -19.82 -23.57 -18.25
CA ILE A 4 -18.57 -23.73 -17.51
C ILE A 4 -17.68 -22.53 -17.82
N GLY A 5 -17.08 -21.94 -16.79
CA GLY A 5 -16.22 -20.76 -16.94
C GLY A 5 -17.02 -19.50 -17.22
N TYR A 6 -18.25 -19.41 -16.69
CA TYR A 6 -19.03 -18.18 -16.75
C TYR A 6 -18.31 -17.04 -16.02
N ASN A 7 -17.73 -17.36 -14.85
CA ASN A 7 -16.74 -16.53 -14.17
C ASN A 7 -15.52 -17.40 -13.81
N ILE A 8 -14.34 -16.79 -13.83
CA ILE A 8 -13.07 -17.42 -13.44
C ILE A 8 -12.24 -16.43 -12.62
N ASP A 9 -11.42 -16.95 -11.73
CA ASP A 9 -10.41 -16.17 -11.02
C ASP A 9 -9.18 -17.02 -10.67
N MET A 10 -8.03 -16.38 -10.45
CA MET A 10 -6.74 -17.05 -10.27
C MET A 10 -5.93 -16.39 -9.15
N THR A 11 -5.11 -17.17 -8.44
CA THR A 11 -4.14 -16.63 -7.48
C THR A 11 -3.06 -15.81 -8.18
N GLU A 12 -2.39 -14.92 -7.43
CA GLU A 12 -1.39 -14.00 -7.98
C GLU A 12 -0.18 -14.73 -8.58
N ASP A 13 0.20 -15.86 -7.97
CA ASP A 13 1.26 -16.75 -8.46
C ASP A 13 0.83 -17.66 -9.63
N GLY A 14 -0.44 -17.63 -10.01
CA GLY A 14 -1.03 -18.48 -11.04
C GLY A 14 -1.14 -19.96 -10.67
N SER A 15 -0.94 -20.32 -9.40
CA SER A 15 -0.95 -21.72 -8.97
C SER A 15 -2.35 -22.31 -8.79
N ARG A 16 -3.39 -21.49 -8.59
CA ARG A 16 -4.78 -21.96 -8.42
C ARG A 16 -5.77 -21.17 -9.26
N LEU A 17 -6.77 -21.88 -9.79
CA LEU A 17 -7.83 -21.36 -10.66
C LEU A 17 -9.21 -21.77 -10.13
N ALA A 18 -10.10 -20.81 -9.89
CA ALA A 18 -11.51 -21.03 -9.62
C ALA A 18 -12.34 -20.89 -10.90
N VAL A 19 -13.32 -21.78 -11.07
CA VAL A 19 -14.21 -21.82 -12.24
C VAL A 19 -15.65 -21.95 -11.79
N ALA A 20 -16.48 -20.96 -12.11
CA ALA A 20 -17.91 -20.97 -11.82
C ALA A 20 -18.74 -21.49 -13.02
N SER A 21 -19.78 -22.25 -12.71
CA SER A 21 -20.75 -22.83 -13.64
C SER A 21 -22.18 -22.61 -13.10
N PRO A 22 -22.72 -21.38 -13.13
CA PRO A 22 -23.96 -21.01 -12.44
C PRO A 22 -25.21 -21.74 -12.94
N PHE A 23 -25.22 -22.17 -14.21
CA PHE A 23 -26.31 -22.94 -14.82
C PHE A 23 -26.10 -24.45 -14.74
N PHE A 24 -25.25 -24.91 -13.82
CA PHE A 24 -25.14 -26.32 -13.52
C PHE A 24 -26.43 -26.79 -12.85
N ALA A 25 -27.12 -27.74 -13.49
CA ALA A 25 -28.34 -28.34 -12.97
C ALA A 25 -28.03 -29.67 -12.30
N ARG A 26 -28.56 -29.85 -11.09
CA ARG A 26 -28.43 -31.08 -10.31
C ARG A 26 -29.61 -32.01 -10.54
N ASP A 27 -29.31 -33.28 -10.83
CA ASP A 27 -30.34 -34.30 -11.07
C ASP A 27 -30.98 -34.80 -9.76
N ASP A 28 -30.30 -34.62 -8.62
CA ASP A 28 -30.73 -35.05 -7.29
C ASP A 28 -31.62 -34.04 -6.55
N ILE A 29 -31.94 -32.90 -7.17
CA ILE A 29 -32.87 -31.90 -6.63
C ILE A 29 -34.26 -32.15 -7.20
N SER A 30 -35.19 -32.57 -6.32
CA SER A 30 -36.60 -32.72 -6.70
C SER A 30 -37.25 -31.36 -6.89
N THR A 31 -38.00 -31.19 -7.99
CA THR A 31 -38.73 -29.96 -8.31
C THR A 31 -40.01 -29.78 -7.50
N GLU A 32 -40.29 -30.68 -6.55
CA GLU A 32 -41.57 -30.73 -5.83
C GLU A 32 -41.70 -29.68 -4.72
N ASN A 33 -40.58 -29.09 -4.25
CA ASN A 33 -40.59 -28.07 -3.20
C ASN A 33 -39.94 -26.72 -3.60
N SER A 34 -39.46 -26.57 -4.83
CA SER A 34 -38.96 -25.28 -5.31
C SER A 34 -40.11 -24.49 -5.93
N SER A 35 -40.48 -23.36 -5.32
CA SER A 35 -41.48 -22.41 -5.86
C SER A 35 -41.12 -21.88 -7.26
N VAL A 36 -39.87 -22.06 -7.67
CA VAL A 36 -39.34 -21.77 -9.00
C VAL A 36 -38.86 -23.12 -9.55
N GLY A 37 -39.48 -23.65 -10.61
CA GLY A 37 -39.11 -24.94 -11.21
C GLY A 37 -37.71 -24.97 -11.88
N ASN A 38 -36.75 -24.23 -11.35
CA ASN A 38 -35.40 -24.11 -11.88
C ASN A 38 -34.43 -25.04 -11.12
N LYS A 39 -33.84 -25.98 -11.85
CA LYS A 39 -32.83 -26.92 -11.32
C LYS A 39 -31.41 -26.34 -11.27
N ASP A 40 -31.21 -25.13 -11.79
CA ASP A 40 -29.89 -24.47 -11.80
C ASP A 40 -29.45 -24.17 -10.37
N SER A 41 -28.53 -24.98 -9.85
CA SER A 41 -27.95 -24.78 -8.52
C SER A 41 -26.65 -23.98 -8.56
N GLY A 42 -25.96 -24.05 -9.70
CA GLY A 42 -24.59 -23.59 -9.83
C GLY A 42 -23.58 -24.59 -9.26
N ARG A 43 -22.33 -24.42 -9.70
CA ARG A 43 -21.18 -25.23 -9.30
C ARG A 43 -19.91 -24.40 -9.38
N ILE A 44 -19.05 -24.52 -8.38
CA ILE A 44 -17.69 -23.93 -8.38
C ILE A 44 -16.67 -25.05 -8.24
N GLN A 45 -15.63 -24.99 -9.06
CA GLN A 45 -14.53 -25.94 -9.08
C GLN A 45 -13.21 -25.19 -8.95
N ILE A 46 -12.30 -25.70 -8.14
CA ILE A 46 -10.99 -25.10 -7.92
C ILE A 46 -9.93 -26.10 -8.39
N PHE A 47 -8.96 -25.59 -9.15
CA PHE A 47 -7.87 -26.37 -9.71
C PHE A 47 -6.54 -25.82 -9.21
N GLU A 48 -5.57 -26.69 -9.03
CA GLU A 48 -4.19 -26.38 -8.71
C GLU A 48 -3.29 -26.84 -9.85
N LEU A 49 -2.30 -26.02 -10.19
CA LEU A 49 -1.33 -26.32 -11.24
C LEU A 49 -0.24 -27.24 -10.69
N GLU A 50 -0.29 -28.51 -11.07
CA GLU A 50 0.81 -29.44 -10.85
C GLU A 50 1.92 -29.15 -11.86
N VAL A 51 3.12 -28.82 -11.38
CA VAL A 51 4.26 -28.42 -12.23
C VAL A 51 5.22 -29.57 -12.55
N SER A 52 5.00 -30.77 -12.00
CA SER A 52 5.85 -31.94 -12.21
C SER A 52 5.03 -33.23 -12.18
N PRO A 53 5.24 -34.20 -13.10
CA PRO A 53 6.25 -34.22 -14.16
C PRO A 53 5.85 -33.47 -15.45
N GLN A 54 4.59 -33.04 -15.56
CA GLN A 54 4.08 -32.20 -16.66
C GLN A 54 3.11 -31.17 -16.09
N LYS A 55 3.00 -29.99 -16.73
CA LYS A 55 2.06 -28.96 -16.31
C LYS A 55 0.62 -29.43 -16.55
N SER A 56 -0.09 -29.74 -15.48
CA SER A 56 -1.50 -30.13 -15.54
C SER A 56 -2.30 -29.49 -14.42
N TRP A 57 -3.54 -29.12 -14.73
CA TRP A 57 -4.49 -28.65 -13.73
C TRP A 57 -5.17 -29.84 -13.06
N LYS A 58 -5.03 -29.94 -11.75
CA LYS A 58 -5.69 -30.94 -10.93
C LYS A 58 -6.74 -30.27 -10.06
N LYS A 59 -7.94 -30.83 -10.05
CA LYS A 59 -9.00 -30.33 -9.16
C LYS A 59 -8.61 -30.57 -7.69
N ILE A 60 -8.74 -29.55 -6.86
CA ILE A 60 -8.50 -29.64 -5.42
C ILE A 60 -9.82 -29.69 -4.65
N GLY A 61 -9.98 -30.71 -3.82
CA GLY A 61 -11.22 -30.99 -3.10
C GLY A 61 -12.41 -31.39 -3.99
N GLY A 62 -13.58 -31.45 -3.36
CA GLY A 62 -14.86 -31.67 -4.03
C GLY A 62 -15.38 -30.44 -4.77
N ASP A 63 -16.41 -30.63 -5.60
CA ASP A 63 -17.14 -29.51 -6.20
C ASP A 63 -17.93 -28.77 -5.10
N ILE A 64 -17.92 -27.44 -5.13
CA ILE A 64 -18.85 -26.64 -4.31
C ILE A 64 -20.15 -26.55 -5.09
N LEU A 65 -21.25 -27.04 -4.50
CA LEU A 65 -22.56 -27.12 -5.14
C LEU A 65 -23.56 -26.23 -4.40
N GLY A 66 -24.30 -25.43 -5.15
CA GLY A 66 -25.46 -24.72 -4.60
C GLY A 66 -26.64 -25.66 -4.37
N ILE A 67 -27.70 -25.10 -3.79
CA ILE A 67 -29.04 -25.70 -3.83
C ILE A 67 -29.85 -25.14 -5.01
N GLY A 68 -30.97 -25.79 -5.36
CA GLY A 68 -31.76 -25.44 -6.54
C GLY A 68 -32.20 -23.98 -6.53
N GLY A 69 -31.88 -23.25 -7.60
CA GLY A 69 -32.17 -21.82 -7.74
C GLY A 69 -31.08 -20.87 -7.26
N GLU A 70 -30.06 -21.32 -6.50
CA GLU A 70 -29.02 -20.41 -5.98
C GLU A 70 -28.08 -19.85 -7.05
N LYS A 71 -27.88 -20.59 -8.15
CA LYS A 71 -26.96 -20.25 -9.25
C LYS A 71 -25.60 -19.72 -8.77
N ILE A 72 -24.98 -20.42 -7.82
CA ILE A 72 -23.73 -19.94 -7.20
C ILE A 72 -22.65 -19.58 -8.26
N GLY A 73 -21.96 -18.47 -8.02
CA GLY A 73 -20.93 -17.92 -8.92
C GLY A 73 -21.49 -17.26 -10.19
N TYR A 74 -22.78 -16.90 -10.22
CA TYR A 74 -23.39 -16.21 -11.37
C TYR A 74 -22.83 -14.82 -11.62
N HIS A 75 -22.66 -13.99 -10.59
CA HIS A 75 -22.14 -12.63 -10.75
C HIS A 75 -20.63 -12.55 -10.58
N TYR A 76 -20.04 -13.32 -9.66
CA TYR A 76 -18.59 -13.36 -9.47
C TYR A 76 -18.12 -14.64 -8.76
N VAL A 77 -16.85 -14.95 -8.98
CA VAL A 77 -16.05 -15.88 -8.17
C VAL A 77 -14.68 -15.24 -7.99
N GLN A 78 -14.10 -15.33 -6.79
CA GLN A 78 -12.81 -14.76 -6.46
C GLN A 78 -12.07 -15.66 -5.45
N LEU A 79 -10.77 -15.83 -5.64
CA LEU A 79 -9.86 -16.47 -4.69
C LEU A 79 -9.17 -15.39 -3.84
N ASN A 80 -8.82 -15.71 -2.59
CA ASN A 80 -7.84 -14.89 -1.91
C ASN A 80 -6.48 -15.02 -2.61
N SER A 81 -5.82 -13.91 -2.91
CA SER A 81 -4.69 -13.93 -3.83
C SER A 81 -3.41 -14.58 -3.28
N PHE A 82 -3.28 -14.66 -1.95
CA PHE A 82 -2.09 -15.19 -1.27
C PHE A 82 -1.89 -16.70 -1.48
N ASP A 83 -2.93 -17.49 -1.23
CA ASP A 83 -2.87 -18.95 -1.32
C ASP A 83 -4.10 -19.58 -1.97
N GLY A 84 -5.16 -18.84 -2.30
CA GLY A 84 -6.37 -19.40 -2.92
C GLY A 84 -7.06 -20.50 -2.11
N TYR A 85 -6.83 -20.60 -0.80
CA TYR A 85 -7.57 -21.54 0.07
C TYR A 85 -8.90 -20.99 0.56
N LYS A 86 -9.23 -19.73 0.25
CA LYS A 86 -10.57 -19.16 0.41
C LYS A 86 -11.12 -18.77 -0.96
N VAL A 87 -12.37 -19.13 -1.19
CA VAL A 87 -13.12 -18.74 -2.39
C VAL A 87 -14.38 -17.98 -1.99
N PHE A 88 -14.57 -16.82 -2.63
CA PHE A 88 -15.62 -15.84 -2.43
C PHE A 88 -16.49 -15.84 -3.68
N PHE A 89 -17.81 -15.94 -3.54
CA PHE A 89 -18.68 -15.98 -4.71
C PHE A 89 -20.09 -15.48 -4.40
N SER A 90 -20.75 -15.04 -5.46
CA SER A 90 -22.16 -14.65 -5.45
C SER A 90 -23.08 -15.84 -5.19
N ARG A 91 -24.09 -15.67 -4.36
CA ARG A 91 -25.24 -16.55 -4.21
C ARG A 91 -26.52 -15.74 -4.40
N GLY A 92 -27.35 -16.13 -5.37
CA GLY A 92 -28.64 -15.48 -5.62
C GLY A 92 -28.78 -14.97 -7.06
N GLU A 93 -29.97 -14.44 -7.35
CA GLU A 93 -30.25 -13.66 -8.56
C GLU A 93 -30.74 -12.27 -8.15
N GLU A 94 -30.21 -11.22 -8.80
CA GLU A 94 -30.60 -9.80 -8.91
C GLU A 94 -31.15 -9.04 -7.67
N ASN A 95 -31.97 -9.64 -6.79
CA ASN A 95 -32.61 -9.01 -5.65
C ASN A 95 -32.34 -9.70 -4.29
N ASP A 96 -31.70 -10.88 -4.27
CA ASP A 96 -31.37 -11.61 -3.04
C ASP A 96 -29.91 -12.12 -3.09
N GLU A 97 -29.01 -11.17 -3.32
CA GLU A 97 -27.60 -11.42 -3.59
C GLU A 97 -26.80 -11.47 -2.28
N TYR A 98 -26.03 -12.52 -2.10
CA TYR A 98 -25.16 -12.73 -0.95
C TYR A 98 -23.73 -13.03 -1.39
N LEU A 99 -22.78 -12.57 -0.60
CA LEU A 99 -21.43 -13.10 -0.59
C LEU A 99 -21.41 -14.39 0.25
N ARG A 100 -20.97 -15.47 -0.38
CA ARG A 100 -20.69 -16.75 0.27
C ARG A 100 -19.20 -17.07 0.18
N VAL A 101 -18.67 -17.63 1.25
CA VAL A 101 -17.24 -17.94 1.38
C VAL A 101 -17.05 -19.41 1.75
N TYR A 102 -16.12 -20.07 1.08
CA TYR A 102 -15.69 -21.43 1.41
C TYR A 102 -14.19 -21.43 1.65
N GLU A 103 -13.76 -22.23 2.62
CA GLU A 103 -12.36 -22.44 2.94
C GLU A 103 -11.98 -23.90 2.70
N PHE A 104 -10.81 -24.11 2.09
CA PHE A 104 -10.23 -25.42 1.90
C PHE A 104 -9.39 -25.80 3.11
N LYS A 105 -9.81 -26.85 3.83
CA LYS A 105 -9.05 -27.38 4.97
C LYS A 105 -8.28 -28.61 4.50
N GLN A 106 -6.96 -28.49 4.40
CA GLN A 106 -6.07 -29.56 3.90
C GLN A 106 -6.31 -30.92 4.60
N GLY A 107 -6.61 -30.93 5.90
CA GLY A 107 -6.86 -32.16 6.66
C GLY A 107 -8.18 -32.88 6.34
N ASN A 108 -9.14 -32.21 5.71
CA ASN A 108 -10.47 -32.78 5.39
C ASN A 108 -10.67 -32.99 3.87
N GLU A 109 -9.64 -32.72 3.05
CA GLU A 109 -9.64 -32.82 1.58
C GLU A 109 -10.89 -32.19 0.91
N GLY A 110 -11.43 -31.12 1.52
CA GLY A 110 -12.74 -30.60 1.15
C GLY A 110 -12.91 -29.12 1.43
N TRP A 111 -13.82 -28.53 0.67
CA TRP A 111 -14.28 -27.15 0.83
C TRP A 111 -15.42 -27.09 1.83
N THR A 112 -15.27 -26.29 2.87
CA THR A 112 -16.29 -26.07 3.90
C THR A 112 -16.78 -24.64 3.87
N LYS A 113 -18.10 -24.43 3.99
CA LYS A 113 -18.68 -23.07 4.12
C LYS A 113 -18.03 -22.38 5.32
N PHE A 114 -17.54 -21.17 5.10
CA PHE A 114 -16.94 -20.32 6.11
C PHE A 114 -17.93 -19.22 6.52
N GLY A 115 -18.33 -19.21 7.79
CA GLY A 115 -19.29 -18.27 8.33
C GLY A 115 -20.68 -18.30 7.67
N GLU A 116 -21.49 -17.30 8.03
CA GLU A 116 -22.79 -17.09 7.39
C GLU A 116 -22.68 -16.31 6.08
N ASP A 117 -23.71 -16.44 5.25
CA ASP A 117 -23.80 -15.66 4.01
C ASP A 117 -23.96 -14.18 4.35
N VAL A 118 -23.16 -13.34 3.73
CA VAL A 118 -23.17 -11.89 3.97
C VAL A 118 -24.06 -11.23 2.91
N PRO A 119 -25.08 -10.44 3.29
CA PRO A 119 -25.89 -9.72 2.31
C PRO A 119 -25.02 -8.83 1.42
N ASN A 120 -25.08 -9.01 0.11
CA ASN A 120 -24.37 -8.20 -0.87
C ASN A 120 -25.39 -7.56 -1.82
N PRO A 121 -25.90 -6.37 -1.51
CA PRO A 121 -27.00 -5.77 -2.26
C PRO A 121 -26.64 -5.40 -3.71
N LEU A 122 -25.39 -5.57 -4.14
CA LEU A 122 -24.99 -5.40 -5.53
C LEU A 122 -24.42 -6.71 -6.13
N PRO A 123 -24.75 -7.00 -7.40
CA PRO A 123 -24.11 -8.08 -8.16
C PRO A 123 -22.70 -7.68 -8.62
N LYS A 124 -21.84 -7.29 -7.68
CA LYS A 124 -20.45 -6.85 -7.92
C LYS A 124 -19.50 -7.63 -7.02
N PRO A 125 -18.30 -7.98 -7.53
CA PRO A 125 -17.31 -8.65 -6.73
C PRO A 125 -16.91 -7.78 -5.54
N PRO A 126 -16.69 -8.39 -4.35
CA PRO A 126 -16.12 -7.67 -3.23
C PRO A 126 -14.67 -7.27 -3.51
N ALA A 127 -14.12 -6.36 -2.71
CA ALA A 127 -12.67 -6.22 -2.61
C ALA A 127 -12.17 -7.10 -1.45
N VAL A 128 -11.11 -7.87 -1.66
CA VAL A 128 -10.63 -8.88 -0.70
C VAL A 128 -9.12 -8.68 -0.47
N SER A 129 -8.68 -8.72 0.78
CA SER A 129 -7.24 -8.73 1.11
C SER A 129 -6.59 -10.04 0.65
N SER A 130 -5.28 -10.04 0.43
CA SER A 130 -4.58 -11.22 -0.12
C SER A 130 -4.76 -12.48 0.74
N ASN A 131 -4.75 -12.32 2.06
CA ASN A 131 -4.99 -13.40 3.04
C ASN A 131 -6.47 -13.80 3.19
N GLY A 132 -7.40 -13.08 2.55
CA GLY A 132 -8.84 -13.33 2.63
C GLY A 132 -9.47 -13.03 3.99
N ASN A 133 -8.77 -12.34 4.90
CA ASN A 133 -9.27 -12.03 6.24
C ASN A 133 -10.03 -10.70 6.32
N ARG A 134 -9.96 -9.87 5.27
CA ARG A 134 -10.71 -8.63 5.16
C ARG A 134 -11.45 -8.60 3.84
N VAL A 135 -12.72 -8.24 3.90
CA VAL A 135 -13.60 -8.13 2.75
C VAL A 135 -14.33 -6.81 2.78
N VAL A 136 -14.49 -6.19 1.62
CA VAL A 136 -15.28 -4.99 1.44
C VAL A 136 -16.40 -5.26 0.46
N ILE A 137 -17.62 -4.94 0.89
CA ILE A 137 -18.83 -5.02 0.08
C ILE A 137 -19.43 -3.63 -0.05
N SER A 138 -20.16 -3.41 -1.15
CA SER A 138 -20.76 -2.12 -1.45
C SER A 138 -22.26 -2.26 -1.68
N SER A 139 -23.01 -1.30 -1.17
CA SER A 139 -24.41 -1.08 -1.46
C SER A 139 -24.53 0.23 -2.22
N ASN A 140 -24.39 0.18 -3.54
CA ASN A 140 -24.58 1.37 -4.36
C ASN A 140 -26.07 1.68 -4.38
N SER A 141 -26.40 2.92 -4.05
CA SER A 141 -27.73 3.46 -4.32
C SER A 141 -27.62 4.67 -5.24
N THR A 142 -28.43 4.66 -6.28
CA THR A 142 -28.58 5.75 -7.25
C THR A 142 -29.44 6.89 -6.72
N SER A 143 -30.09 6.69 -5.57
CA SER A 143 -30.91 7.70 -4.90
C SER A 143 -30.03 8.82 -4.34
N THR A 144 -30.47 10.05 -4.49
CA THR A 144 -29.85 11.21 -3.84
C THR A 144 -30.09 11.24 -2.32
N SER A 145 -31.05 10.45 -1.80
CA SER A 145 -31.34 10.32 -0.37
C SER A 145 -30.65 9.14 0.32
N SER A 146 -30.00 8.26 -0.46
CA SER A 146 -29.20 7.15 0.05
C SER A 146 -27.95 7.06 -0.84
N PRO A 147 -26.82 7.66 -0.44
CA PRO A 147 -25.67 7.86 -1.30
C PRO A 147 -24.93 6.57 -1.70
N GLY A 148 -25.32 5.44 -1.10
CA GLY A 148 -24.62 4.17 -1.13
C GLY A 148 -23.64 4.05 0.04
N GLN A 149 -23.39 2.81 0.48
CA GLN A 149 -22.58 2.51 1.66
C GLN A 149 -21.56 1.43 1.32
N VAL A 150 -20.37 1.52 1.90
CA VAL A 150 -19.32 0.52 1.77
C VAL A 150 -19.03 -0.06 3.16
N GLN A 151 -19.23 -1.37 3.31
CA GLN A 151 -19.04 -2.09 4.56
C GLN A 151 -17.73 -2.87 4.51
N VAL A 152 -16.95 -2.79 5.58
CA VAL A 152 -15.70 -3.54 5.73
C VAL A 152 -15.90 -4.59 6.81
N LEU A 153 -15.61 -5.84 6.46
CA LEU A 153 -15.75 -7.00 7.32
C LEU A 153 -14.38 -7.61 7.54
N ASP A 154 -14.06 -7.87 8.80
CA ASP A 154 -12.87 -8.61 9.20
C ASP A 154 -13.27 -9.99 9.67
N LEU A 155 -12.36 -10.93 9.51
CA LEU A 155 -12.46 -12.26 10.07
C LEU A 155 -12.58 -12.17 11.60
N ASN A 156 -13.56 -12.89 12.15
CA ASN A 156 -13.63 -13.19 13.56
C ASN A 156 -13.14 -14.61 13.82
N GLU A 157 -11.87 -14.73 14.19
CA GLU A 157 -11.22 -16.02 14.46
C GLU A 157 -11.86 -16.79 15.63
N GLU A 158 -12.55 -16.11 16.56
CA GLU A 158 -13.19 -16.76 17.71
C GLU A 158 -14.55 -17.38 17.37
N ALA A 159 -15.21 -16.90 16.31
CA ALA A 159 -16.60 -17.25 16.00
C ALA A 159 -16.78 -17.92 14.63
N ASP A 160 -15.67 -18.25 13.93
CA ASP A 160 -15.68 -18.79 12.55
C ASP A 160 -16.63 -17.99 11.63
N GLY A 161 -16.55 -16.66 11.69
CA GLY A 161 -17.52 -15.79 11.01
C GLY A 161 -16.99 -14.38 10.74
N TRP A 162 -17.84 -13.55 10.13
CA TRP A 162 -17.54 -12.16 9.80
C TRP A 162 -17.94 -11.22 10.92
N LYS A 163 -17.08 -10.27 11.28
CA LYS A 163 -17.42 -9.12 12.13
C LYS A 163 -17.25 -7.83 11.36
N GLU A 164 -18.11 -6.85 11.60
CA GLU A 164 -17.91 -5.51 11.07
C GLU A 164 -16.61 -4.95 11.64
N ALA A 165 -15.63 -4.72 10.76
CA ALA A 165 -14.31 -4.24 11.13
C ALA A 165 -14.32 -2.77 11.53
N VAL A 166 -15.19 -2.00 10.86
CA VAL A 166 -15.18 -0.53 10.84
C VAL A 166 -16.59 -0.02 10.57
N THR A 167 -17.00 1.09 11.21
CA THR A 167 -18.21 1.83 10.85
C THR A 167 -18.23 2.12 9.36
N ALA A 168 -19.27 1.65 8.67
CA ALA A 168 -19.36 1.75 7.22
C ALA A 168 -19.00 3.13 6.65
N VAL A 169 -18.28 3.10 5.53
CA VAL A 169 -17.87 4.30 4.81
C VAL A 169 -19.08 4.78 4.00
N ALA A 170 -19.56 5.98 4.31
CA ALA A 170 -20.64 6.64 3.58
C ALA A 170 -20.13 7.95 2.97
N SER A 171 -20.53 8.23 1.73
CA SER A 171 -20.28 9.54 1.08
C SER A 171 -21.33 10.57 1.53
N SER A 172 -20.91 11.82 1.70
CA SER A 172 -21.78 12.96 1.98
C SER A 172 -22.39 13.62 0.73
N SER A 173 -22.04 13.15 -0.47
CA SER A 173 -22.48 13.75 -1.74
C SER A 173 -23.04 12.70 -2.70
N MET A 174 -24.18 13.06 -3.31
CA MET A 174 -24.93 12.50 -4.47
C MET A 174 -24.63 11.06 -4.90
N GLY A 175 -25.70 10.26 -5.03
CA GLY A 175 -25.72 8.79 -5.21
C GLY A 175 -24.76 8.18 -6.22
N GLY A 176 -24.51 6.88 -6.05
CA GLY A 176 -23.55 6.12 -6.84
C GLY A 176 -22.31 5.64 -6.08
N PHE A 177 -22.15 5.97 -4.79
CA PHE A 177 -20.98 5.58 -4.00
C PHE A 177 -20.90 4.07 -3.84
N GLY A 178 -19.70 3.51 -4.02
CA GLY A 178 -19.50 2.06 -4.02
C GLY A 178 -19.85 1.40 -5.36
N TYR A 179 -19.80 2.14 -6.48
CA TYR A 179 -20.07 1.55 -7.81
C TYR A 179 -19.03 0.48 -8.20
N SER A 180 -17.76 0.79 -7.97
CA SER A 180 -16.61 -0.12 -8.06
C SER A 180 -15.69 0.17 -6.88
N ILE A 181 -15.10 -0.89 -6.34
CA ILE A 181 -14.24 -0.89 -5.16
C ILE A 181 -12.99 -1.73 -5.44
N SER A 182 -11.85 -1.33 -4.87
CA SER A 182 -10.63 -2.12 -4.94
C SER A 182 -9.76 -1.88 -3.70
N MET A 183 -9.04 -2.91 -3.27
CA MET A 183 -8.24 -2.93 -2.05
C MET A 183 -6.84 -3.43 -2.36
N ASN A 184 -5.83 -2.94 -1.65
CA ASN A 184 -4.47 -3.46 -1.75
C ASN A 184 -4.30 -4.77 -0.94
N SER A 185 -3.23 -5.52 -1.19
CA SER A 185 -3.04 -6.87 -0.65
C SER A 185 -3.13 -6.94 0.88
N ASN A 186 -2.56 -5.96 1.60
CA ASN A 186 -2.59 -5.95 3.07
C ASN A 186 -3.90 -5.39 3.67
N GLY A 187 -4.85 -4.95 2.84
CA GLY A 187 -6.14 -4.44 3.27
C GLY A 187 -6.13 -3.10 3.99
N THR A 188 -5.06 -2.32 3.82
CA THR A 188 -4.90 -1.00 4.46
C THR A 188 -5.32 0.17 3.58
N LEU A 189 -5.42 -0.01 2.25
CA LEU A 189 -5.88 1.00 1.31
C LEU A 189 -7.11 0.50 0.55
N LEU A 190 -8.08 1.40 0.37
CA LEU A 190 -9.33 1.13 -0.30
C LEU A 190 -9.66 2.26 -1.27
N ALA A 191 -9.79 1.95 -2.55
CA ALA A 191 -10.30 2.85 -3.58
C ALA A 191 -11.79 2.59 -3.78
N ILE A 192 -12.59 3.67 -3.77
CA ILE A 192 -14.04 3.62 -3.95
C ILE A 192 -14.43 4.63 -5.01
N SER A 193 -15.13 4.16 -6.04
CA SER A 193 -15.73 5.02 -7.04
C SER A 193 -17.18 5.40 -6.69
N SER A 194 -17.59 6.56 -7.17
CA SER A 194 -18.95 7.07 -7.08
C SER A 194 -19.44 7.39 -8.48
N MET A 195 -20.28 6.53 -9.05
CA MET A 195 -20.86 6.72 -10.37
C MET A 195 -22.38 6.57 -10.27
N ASN A 196 -23.12 7.60 -10.70
CA ASN A 196 -24.57 7.50 -10.81
C ASN A 196 -24.96 7.04 -12.24
N PRO A 197 -25.46 5.81 -12.43
CA PRO A 197 -25.81 5.29 -13.73
C PRO A 197 -27.08 5.92 -14.32
N VAL A 198 -27.87 6.68 -13.55
CA VAL A 198 -29.05 7.42 -14.06
C VAL A 198 -28.62 8.59 -14.97
N CYS A 199 -27.34 8.96 -14.94
CA CYS A 199 -26.78 10.09 -15.66
C CYS A 199 -26.51 9.86 -17.15
N VAL A 200 -27.04 8.78 -17.75
CA VAL A 200 -26.73 8.40 -19.14
C VAL A 200 -27.56 9.19 -20.18
N ARG A 201 -28.56 10.02 -19.80
CA ARG A 201 -29.27 10.90 -20.75
C ARG A 201 -29.81 12.19 -20.12
N GLY A 202 -29.04 13.29 -20.21
CA GLY A 202 -29.61 14.60 -20.53
C GLY A 202 -29.84 15.65 -19.43
N ILE A 203 -29.51 15.45 -18.15
CA ILE A 203 -29.62 16.52 -17.14
C ILE A 203 -28.46 16.45 -16.14
N THR A 204 -27.94 17.63 -15.75
CA THR A 204 -26.86 17.95 -14.80
C THR A 204 -26.57 16.86 -13.76
N CYS A 205 -25.55 16.06 -14.03
CA CYS A 205 -25.12 14.96 -13.19
C CYS A 205 -23.64 15.09 -12.87
N THR A 206 -23.23 14.63 -11.69
CA THR A 206 -21.83 14.59 -11.27
C THR A 206 -21.03 13.62 -12.15
N THR A 207 -19.86 14.06 -12.62
CA THR A 207 -18.94 13.45 -13.61
C THR A 207 -18.25 12.15 -13.16
N GLY A 208 -18.87 11.39 -12.26
CA GLY A 208 -18.21 10.30 -11.55
C GLY A 208 -17.04 10.77 -10.67
N SER A 209 -16.60 9.95 -9.74
CA SER A 209 -15.57 10.35 -8.77
C SER A 209 -14.86 9.14 -8.18
N VAL A 210 -13.57 9.25 -7.85
CA VAL A 210 -12.84 8.21 -7.12
C VAL A 210 -12.24 8.78 -5.84
N GLN A 211 -12.39 8.03 -4.75
CA GLN A 211 -11.95 8.38 -3.42
C GLN A 211 -11.06 7.27 -2.88
N ILE A 212 -9.97 7.62 -2.21
CA ILE A 212 -9.05 6.68 -1.56
C ILE A 212 -9.23 6.81 -0.05
N TYR A 213 -9.24 5.68 0.63
CA TYR A 213 -9.33 5.56 2.07
C TYR A 213 -8.17 4.74 2.60
N ARG A 214 -7.64 5.12 3.76
CA ARG A 214 -6.58 4.42 4.47
C ARG A 214 -7.11 3.91 5.81
N HIS A 215 -6.78 2.67 6.14
CA HIS A 215 -7.09 2.05 7.42
C HIS A 215 -6.14 2.59 8.49
N GLU A 216 -6.70 3.26 9.50
CA GLU A 216 -5.97 3.78 10.65
C GLU A 216 -6.67 3.32 11.93
N SER A 217 -5.93 2.59 12.79
CA SER A 217 -6.42 1.96 14.02
C SER A 217 -7.63 1.04 13.80
N SER A 218 -8.84 1.59 13.82
CA SER A 218 -10.12 0.87 13.69
C SER A 218 -11.08 1.53 12.70
N ARG A 219 -10.59 2.42 11.81
CA ARG A 219 -11.42 3.07 10.80
C ARG A 219 -10.71 3.36 9.50
N PHE A 220 -11.48 3.44 8.42
CA PHE A 220 -11.02 3.96 7.14
C PHE A 220 -11.19 5.47 7.09
N ILE A 221 -10.07 6.18 6.97
CA ILE A 221 -10.02 7.62 6.85
C ILE A 221 -9.83 7.99 5.39
N LYS A 222 -10.68 8.90 4.90
CA LYS A 222 -10.57 9.41 3.53
C LYS A 222 -9.26 10.17 3.37
N VAL A 223 -8.45 9.78 2.39
CA VAL A 223 -7.17 10.41 2.13
C VAL A 223 -7.36 11.65 1.25
N PRO A 224 -6.76 12.81 1.58
CA PRO A 224 -6.77 13.98 0.71
C PRO A 224 -6.00 13.72 -0.59
N LEU A 225 -6.58 14.10 -1.73
CA LEU A 225 -5.98 13.92 -3.04
C LEU A 225 -5.56 15.28 -3.64
N LEU A 226 -4.54 15.26 -4.50
CA LEU A 226 -4.10 16.42 -5.27
C LEU A 226 -5.05 16.56 -6.48
N ARG A 227 -5.79 17.67 -6.55
CA ARG A 227 -6.64 17.98 -7.70
C ARG A 227 -5.75 18.42 -8.86
N ILE A 228 -5.98 17.90 -10.06
CA ILE A 228 -5.06 18.10 -11.18
C ILE A 228 -5.05 19.54 -11.75
N ASP A 229 -6.00 20.45 -11.44
CA ASP A 229 -5.97 21.77 -12.11
C ASP A 229 -6.21 23.09 -11.33
N ASP A 230 -6.65 23.13 -10.06
CA ASP A 230 -6.97 24.46 -9.45
C ASP A 230 -7.19 24.49 -7.91
N GLY A 231 -6.55 23.59 -7.17
CA GLY A 231 -6.56 23.63 -5.69
C GLY A 231 -7.31 22.48 -5.03
N TYR A 232 -6.89 22.21 -3.79
CA TYR A 232 -7.17 21.06 -2.93
C TYR A 232 -8.57 20.43 -3.05
N GLY A 233 -8.63 19.10 -3.18
CA GLY A 233 -9.89 18.34 -3.13
C GLY A 233 -9.69 16.83 -2.92
N ASN A 234 -10.50 16.20 -2.06
CA ASN A 234 -10.33 14.79 -1.64
C ASN A 234 -10.94 13.77 -2.64
N THR A 235 -10.91 14.05 -3.93
CA THR A 235 -11.62 13.25 -4.95
C THR A 235 -10.97 13.42 -6.31
N LEU A 236 -10.63 12.31 -6.98
CA LEU A 236 -10.20 12.33 -8.37
C LEU A 236 -11.41 12.64 -9.24
N GLN A 237 -11.32 13.76 -9.95
CA GLN A 237 -12.25 14.19 -10.97
C GLN A 237 -11.40 14.67 -12.14
N GLU A 238 -11.84 14.37 -13.36
CA GLU A 238 -11.18 14.91 -14.54
C GLU A 238 -11.52 16.40 -14.66
N SER A 239 -10.48 17.22 -14.80
CA SER A 239 -10.51 18.67 -14.88
C SER A 239 -10.93 19.20 -16.26
N GLU A 240 -10.95 18.34 -17.28
CA GLU A 240 -11.64 18.61 -18.53
C GLU A 240 -13.15 18.56 -18.27
N ARG A 241 -13.69 19.62 -17.66
CA ARG A 241 -15.12 19.94 -17.63
C ARG A 241 -15.63 20.12 -19.06
N SER A 242 -15.81 19.01 -19.75
CA SER A 242 -16.95 18.87 -20.63
C SER A 242 -18.00 18.13 -19.80
N ASP A 243 -19.25 18.61 -19.81
CA ASP A 243 -20.35 18.09 -18.97
C ASP A 243 -20.75 16.62 -19.25
N ASN A 244 -19.88 15.87 -19.95
CA ASN A 244 -20.12 14.62 -20.63
C ASN A 244 -18.99 13.59 -20.43
N THR A 245 -18.15 13.72 -19.39
CA THR A 245 -17.16 12.69 -19.04
C THR A 245 -17.53 12.01 -17.72
N ILE A 246 -17.52 10.68 -17.69
CA ILE A 246 -17.67 9.87 -16.47
C ILE A 246 -16.33 9.25 -16.10
N VAL A 247 -15.93 9.41 -14.85
CA VAL A 247 -14.73 8.81 -14.25
C VAL A 247 -15.14 7.80 -13.16
N GLY A 248 -14.38 6.72 -13.01
CA GLY A 248 -14.61 5.73 -11.95
C GLY A 248 -15.65 4.69 -12.32
N TYR A 249 -15.69 4.29 -13.60
CA TYR A 249 -16.49 3.13 -14.01
C TYR A 249 -15.94 1.85 -13.38
N ASP A 250 -14.61 1.75 -13.32
CA ASP A 250 -13.90 0.71 -12.60
C ASP A 250 -12.64 1.27 -11.96
N VAL A 251 -12.25 0.72 -10.81
CA VAL A 251 -11.04 1.10 -10.07
C VAL A 251 -10.26 -0.15 -9.69
N SER A 252 -8.93 -0.07 -9.79
CA SER A 252 -8.04 -1.18 -9.43
C SER A 252 -6.77 -0.65 -8.76
N LEU A 253 -6.52 -1.10 -7.53
CA LEU A 253 -5.28 -0.87 -6.81
C LEU A 253 -4.27 -1.99 -7.10
N SER A 254 -2.99 -1.65 -7.16
CA SER A 254 -1.92 -2.65 -7.11
C SER A 254 -1.86 -3.31 -5.73
N GLY A 255 -1.29 -4.52 -5.66
CA GLY A 255 -1.17 -5.27 -4.41
C GLY A 255 -0.39 -4.53 -3.32
N ASP A 256 0.67 -3.82 -3.70
CA ASP A 256 1.44 -2.93 -2.80
C ASP A 256 0.73 -1.60 -2.49
N GLY A 257 -0.37 -1.29 -3.19
CA GLY A 257 -1.10 -0.03 -3.07
C GLY A 257 -0.38 1.19 -3.65
N SER A 258 0.75 1.03 -4.34
CA SER A 258 1.53 2.13 -4.93
C SER A 258 0.91 2.70 -6.20
N LYS A 259 0.00 1.97 -6.86
CA LYS A 259 -0.66 2.37 -8.11
C LYS A 259 -2.16 2.21 -8.04
N LEU A 260 -2.86 3.15 -8.68
CA LEU A 260 -4.31 3.14 -8.88
C LEU A 260 -4.60 3.28 -10.37
N SER A 261 -5.37 2.35 -10.92
CA SER A 261 -5.96 2.49 -12.26
C SER A 261 -7.43 2.84 -12.14
N VAL A 262 -7.88 3.81 -12.94
CA VAL A 262 -9.25 4.30 -13.00
C VAL A 262 -9.72 4.31 -14.44
N SER A 263 -10.88 3.73 -14.71
CA SER A 263 -11.51 3.78 -16.03
C SER A 263 -12.65 4.81 -16.10
N GLY A 264 -12.99 5.22 -17.31
CA GLY A 264 -14.06 6.17 -17.58
C GLY A 264 -14.46 6.22 -19.04
N TYR A 265 -15.42 7.08 -19.36
CA TYR A 265 -15.96 7.26 -20.70
C TYR A 265 -16.26 8.73 -20.99
N ASP A 266 -15.77 9.23 -22.12
CA ASP A 266 -16.07 10.56 -22.62
C ASP A 266 -17.19 10.46 -23.69
N PHE A 267 -18.38 10.97 -23.38
CA PHE A 267 -19.52 10.94 -24.30
C PHE A 267 -19.38 11.90 -25.49
N ASN A 268 -18.61 12.98 -25.35
CA ASN A 268 -18.36 13.91 -26.46
C ASN A 268 -17.43 13.28 -27.49
N LYS A 269 -16.34 12.69 -27.01
CA LYS A 269 -15.31 12.08 -27.85
C LYS A 269 -15.64 10.61 -28.20
N LYS A 270 -16.66 10.02 -27.56
CA LYS A 270 -17.15 8.64 -27.76
C LYS A 270 -16.07 7.56 -27.60
N TYR A 271 -15.22 7.67 -26.59
CA TYR A 271 -14.25 6.63 -26.25
C TYR A 271 -14.17 6.38 -24.75
N GLY A 272 -13.82 5.13 -24.41
CA GLY A 272 -13.48 4.73 -23.04
C GLY A 272 -11.98 4.91 -22.79
N PHE A 273 -11.62 5.26 -21.57
CA PHE A 273 -10.22 5.42 -21.16
C PHE A 273 -9.93 4.64 -19.90
N ALA A 274 -8.64 4.36 -19.70
CA ALA A 274 -8.07 3.93 -18.44
C ALA A 274 -6.85 4.81 -18.15
N LYS A 275 -6.75 5.32 -16.93
CA LYS A 275 -5.62 6.13 -16.45
C LYS A 275 -5.02 5.46 -15.22
N SER A 276 -3.70 5.40 -15.17
CA SER A 276 -2.97 4.88 -14.02
C SER A 276 -2.22 6.00 -13.32
N PHE A 277 -2.23 5.97 -12.00
CA PHE A 277 -1.65 6.97 -11.14
C PHE A 277 -0.76 6.29 -10.11
N PHE A 278 0.36 6.92 -9.75
CA PHE A 278 1.08 6.57 -8.54
C PHE A 278 0.31 7.15 -7.35
N VAL A 279 -0.03 6.29 -6.41
CA VAL A 279 -0.87 6.61 -5.26
C VAL A 279 -0.17 7.64 -4.37
N ASP A 280 1.15 7.55 -4.21
CA ASP A 280 1.95 8.57 -3.51
C ASP A 280 1.96 9.93 -4.21
N SER A 281 1.88 9.95 -5.55
CA SER A 281 1.73 11.18 -6.34
C SER A 281 0.31 11.75 -6.31
N LEU A 282 -0.69 10.96 -5.91
CA LEU A 282 -2.06 11.39 -5.73
C LEU A 282 -2.31 12.01 -4.35
N PHE A 283 -1.50 11.70 -3.35
CA PHE A 283 -1.68 12.21 -2.00
C PHE A 283 -1.12 13.63 -1.84
N TYR A 284 -1.80 14.44 -1.03
CA TYR A 284 -1.13 15.60 -0.43
C TYR A 284 -0.28 15.09 0.75
N PRO A 285 1.03 15.40 0.80
CA PRO A 285 1.86 15.16 1.99
C PRO A 285 1.57 16.15 3.13
N GLY A 286 0.57 17.02 3.01
CA GLY A 286 0.14 17.83 4.14
C GLY A 286 -0.87 17.10 5.00
N CYS A 287 -0.37 16.68 6.17
CA CYS A 287 -1.11 16.60 7.42
C CYS A 287 -2.50 15.92 7.33
N VAL A 288 -2.53 14.70 6.78
CA VAL A 288 -3.33 13.63 7.36
C VAL A 288 -2.33 12.57 7.79
N SER A 289 -2.54 12.00 8.97
CA SER A 289 -1.65 11.08 9.65
C SER A 289 -1.28 9.86 8.80
N CYS A 290 -0.33 10.01 7.87
CA CYS A 290 0.61 8.93 7.68
C CYS A 290 1.26 8.68 9.06
N PRO A 291 1.32 7.44 9.56
CA PRO A 291 2.04 7.14 10.81
C PRO A 291 3.55 7.38 10.68
N HIS A 292 4.00 7.94 9.55
CA HIS A 292 5.37 8.33 9.31
C HIS A 292 5.45 9.54 8.37
N ARG A 293 6.49 10.36 8.55
CA ARG A 293 6.87 11.38 7.57
C ARG A 293 7.94 10.82 6.66
N GLU A 294 7.73 10.93 5.37
CA GLU A 294 8.62 10.44 4.33
C GLU A 294 9.11 11.59 3.44
N VAL A 295 10.38 11.51 3.05
CA VAL A 295 10.99 12.36 2.05
C VAL A 295 11.66 11.47 1.02
N ASP A 296 11.04 11.39 -0.15
CA ASP A 296 11.64 10.80 -1.35
C ASP A 296 12.17 11.92 -2.25
N PHE A 297 13.45 11.88 -2.56
CA PHE A 297 14.10 12.88 -3.41
C PHE A 297 13.84 12.64 -4.91
N SER A 298 13.10 11.57 -5.27
CA SER A 298 12.74 11.24 -6.64
C SER A 298 11.57 12.08 -7.21
N ASP A 299 10.74 12.70 -6.36
CA ASP A 299 9.59 13.51 -6.80
C ASP A 299 10.06 14.84 -7.44
N PRO A 300 9.72 15.10 -8.72
CA PRO A 300 10.16 16.29 -9.41
C PRO A 300 9.60 17.62 -8.86
N ASN A 301 8.57 17.59 -8.01
CA ASN A 301 7.90 18.77 -7.44
C ASN A 301 8.40 19.16 -6.04
N CYS A 302 9.47 18.52 -5.55
CA CYS A 302 10.14 18.74 -4.27
C CYS A 302 10.65 20.20 -4.15
N THR A 303 9.79 21.13 -3.75
CA THR A 303 10.05 22.58 -3.67
C THR A 303 9.78 23.11 -2.26
N LYS A 304 10.50 24.18 -1.88
CA LYS A 304 10.61 24.80 -0.53
C LYS A 304 9.29 25.02 0.23
N THR A 305 8.15 25.09 -0.44
CA THR A 305 6.84 25.44 0.15
C THR A 305 5.86 24.27 0.22
N LYS A 306 6.16 23.11 -0.39
CA LYS A 306 5.18 22.02 -0.62
C LYS A 306 5.32 20.79 0.29
N TYR A 307 6.49 20.56 0.91
CA TYR A 307 6.79 19.37 1.72
C TYR A 307 7.37 19.69 3.12
N GLY A 308 7.32 20.96 3.53
CA GLY A 308 7.79 21.39 4.85
C GLY A 308 9.28 21.09 5.08
N PHE A 309 10.16 21.36 4.11
CA PHE A 309 11.60 21.26 4.31
C PHE A 309 12.35 22.43 3.69
N GLU A 310 13.54 22.71 4.22
CA GLU A 310 14.44 23.76 3.76
C GLU A 310 15.76 23.16 3.27
N ILE A 311 16.18 23.53 2.06
CA ILE A 311 17.51 23.18 1.56
C ILE A 311 18.54 24.04 2.29
N ILE A 312 19.51 23.38 2.92
CA ILE A 312 20.63 23.99 3.65
C ILE A 312 21.83 24.07 2.70
N GLY A 313 22.43 25.24 2.57
CA GLY A 313 23.61 25.45 1.73
C GLY A 313 23.29 25.74 0.26
N ASN A 314 23.91 26.78 -0.30
CA ASN A 314 23.60 27.31 -1.64
C ASN A 314 23.98 26.39 -2.80
N THR A 315 24.69 25.30 -2.52
CA THR A 315 25.16 24.32 -3.51
C THR A 315 24.61 22.93 -3.25
N THR A 316 23.66 22.77 -2.34
CA THR A 316 22.95 21.50 -2.16
C THR A 316 22.00 21.31 -3.31
N GLN A 317 22.04 20.13 -3.93
CA GLN A 317 21.28 19.83 -5.14
C GLN A 317 20.60 18.47 -5.03
N ILE A 318 19.35 18.42 -5.50
CA ILE A 318 18.65 17.17 -5.80
C ILE A 318 18.88 16.90 -7.28
N ILE A 319 19.59 15.82 -7.61
CA ILE A 319 20.07 15.56 -8.97
C ILE A 319 19.22 14.47 -9.62
N LYS A 320 18.56 14.82 -10.72
CA LYS A 320 17.52 14.02 -11.39
C LYS A 320 18.02 13.15 -12.57
N LYS A 321 19.34 13.13 -12.84
CA LYS A 321 20.04 13.00 -14.16
C LYS A 321 20.19 14.36 -14.84
N THR A 322 21.44 14.75 -15.10
CA THR A 322 21.73 15.88 -15.99
C THR A 322 22.80 15.50 -17.02
N PRO A 323 22.80 16.14 -18.20
CA PRO A 323 23.88 16.04 -19.18
C PRO A 323 25.25 16.54 -18.67
N ASP A 324 25.30 17.13 -17.46
CA ASP A 324 26.41 17.97 -16.98
C ASP A 324 27.45 17.20 -16.16
N GLY A 325 27.46 15.86 -16.25
CA GLY A 325 28.53 15.01 -15.73
C GLY A 325 28.45 14.63 -14.24
N VAL A 326 27.44 15.10 -13.49
CA VAL A 326 27.17 14.67 -12.12
C VAL A 326 25.78 14.04 -12.08
N SER A 327 25.72 12.72 -11.90
CA SER A 327 24.49 11.93 -11.81
C SER A 327 24.57 10.98 -10.63
N PRO A 328 23.44 10.64 -9.98
CA PRO A 328 23.47 9.66 -8.93
C PRO A 328 23.98 8.30 -9.48
N PRO A 329 24.70 7.53 -8.67
CA PRO A 329 25.29 6.26 -9.10
C PRO A 329 24.24 5.24 -9.55
N ASN A 330 24.62 4.41 -10.52
CA ASN A 330 23.83 3.27 -10.99
C ASN A 330 22.44 3.63 -11.53
N GLY A 331 22.29 4.82 -12.11
CA GLY A 331 21.06 5.23 -12.80
C GLY A 331 19.88 5.55 -11.89
N VAL A 332 20.08 5.57 -10.56
CA VAL A 332 19.05 5.95 -9.58
C VAL A 332 18.66 7.43 -9.81
N PRO A 333 17.39 7.74 -10.09
CA PRO A 333 16.96 9.11 -10.31
C PRO A 333 16.69 9.83 -8.98
N GLY A 334 16.93 11.14 -8.96
CA GLY A 334 16.46 12.04 -7.89
C GLY A 334 17.04 11.69 -6.53
N ALA A 335 18.36 11.84 -6.39
CA ALA A 335 19.03 11.72 -5.10
C ALA A 335 19.56 13.09 -4.64
N LEU A 336 19.48 13.33 -3.33
CA LEU A 336 20.10 14.47 -2.68
C LEU A 336 21.62 14.26 -2.65
N ARG A 337 22.38 15.20 -3.20
CA ARG A 337 23.85 15.18 -3.16
C ARG A 337 24.36 15.98 -1.96
N ILE A 338 25.20 15.34 -1.15
CA ILE A 338 25.98 15.97 -0.08
C ILE A 338 27.45 15.64 -0.33
N ASP A 339 28.26 16.64 -0.62
CA ASP A 339 29.68 16.49 -0.97
C ASP A 339 30.62 17.37 -0.15
N LYS A 340 30.08 18.27 0.67
CA LYS A 340 30.84 19.16 1.55
C LYS A 340 30.02 19.66 2.74
N ASN A 341 30.75 20.22 3.70
CA ASN A 341 30.22 20.94 4.86
C ASN A 341 29.21 22.02 4.43
N GLY A 342 28.12 22.11 5.19
CA GLY A 342 27.06 23.10 5.09
C GLY A 342 25.93 22.68 4.16
N GLN A 343 25.96 21.45 3.64
CA GLN A 343 24.92 20.91 2.78
C GLN A 343 24.00 19.96 3.52
N GLY A 344 22.72 19.98 3.13
CA GLY A 344 21.71 19.11 3.67
C GLY A 344 20.31 19.66 3.46
N VAL A 345 19.36 19.03 4.13
CA VAL A 345 17.95 19.40 4.15
C VAL A 345 17.47 19.39 5.59
N LYS A 346 16.71 20.42 5.97
CA LYS A 346 16.03 20.50 7.27
C LYS A 346 14.56 20.15 7.06
N LEU A 347 14.02 19.11 7.70
CA LEU A 347 12.57 18.86 7.67
C LEU A 347 11.91 19.59 8.83
N LEU A 348 10.97 20.47 8.49
CA LEU A 348 10.25 21.33 9.40
C LEU A 348 9.14 20.56 10.11
N ASN A 349 8.97 20.86 11.39
CA ASN A 349 7.92 20.30 12.25
C ASN A 349 8.02 18.78 12.42
N VAL A 350 9.18 18.17 12.20
CA VAL A 350 9.41 16.75 12.46
C VAL A 350 10.18 16.61 13.76
N ASP A 351 9.45 16.59 14.88
CA ASP A 351 10.05 16.41 16.19
C ASP A 351 10.18 14.92 16.51
N ILE A 352 11.41 14.41 16.38
CA ILE A 352 11.76 13.03 16.72
C ILE A 352 12.26 12.89 18.16
N SER A 353 12.07 13.89 19.03
CA SER A 353 12.41 13.79 20.45
C SER A 353 11.62 12.68 21.15
N PRO A 354 12.13 12.09 22.24
CA PRO A 354 11.38 11.11 23.02
C PRO A 354 10.07 11.64 23.62
N SER A 355 9.92 12.95 23.80
CA SER A 355 8.66 13.57 24.23
C SER A 355 7.58 13.54 23.15
N SER A 356 7.97 13.54 21.88
CA SER A 356 7.06 13.55 20.73
C SER A 356 6.88 12.16 20.12
N MET A 357 7.96 11.39 20.06
CA MET A 357 8.01 10.01 19.57
C MET A 357 8.72 9.15 20.61
N LEU A 358 7.98 8.51 21.53
CA LEU A 358 8.61 7.68 22.57
C LEU A 358 9.47 6.58 21.95
N ASP A 359 8.92 5.91 20.94
CA ASP A 359 9.64 5.06 20.01
C ASP A 359 9.73 5.75 18.66
N CYS A 360 10.80 5.50 17.91
CA CYS A 360 10.98 6.08 16.58
C CYS A 360 11.79 5.11 15.71
N THR A 361 11.45 5.00 14.43
CA THR A 361 12.29 4.30 13.46
C THR A 361 12.70 5.27 12.36
N LEU A 362 14.00 5.42 12.15
CA LEU A 362 14.56 6.17 11.04
C LEU A 362 15.06 5.20 9.98
N VAL A 363 14.70 5.47 8.73
CA VAL A 363 15.15 4.70 7.57
C VAL A 363 15.85 5.66 6.61
N ILE A 364 16.98 5.23 6.06
CA ILE A 364 17.71 5.97 5.05
C ILE A 364 18.30 5.04 4.00
N GLY A 365 18.02 5.35 2.73
CA GLY A 365 18.68 4.76 1.57
C GLY A 365 19.75 5.71 1.03
N LEU A 366 21.02 5.32 1.10
CA LEU A 366 22.13 6.20 0.73
C LEU A 366 23.27 5.49 -0.01
N TYR A 367 24.00 6.24 -0.83
CA TYR A 367 25.23 5.81 -1.46
C TYR A 367 26.40 6.60 -0.89
N LEU A 368 27.33 5.92 -0.21
CA LEU A 368 28.49 6.59 0.36
C LEU A 368 29.61 6.70 -0.71
N GLU A 369 29.93 7.93 -1.11
CA GLU A 369 30.91 8.19 -2.17
C GLU A 369 32.34 7.91 -1.67
N ARG A 370 32.65 8.36 -0.45
CA ARG A 370 33.91 8.12 0.26
C ARG A 370 33.79 8.47 1.74
N ILE A 371 34.74 7.98 2.54
CA ILE A 371 35.00 8.50 3.89
C ILE A 371 35.68 9.86 3.77
N VAL A 372 35.14 10.88 4.44
CA VAL A 372 35.70 12.22 4.42
C VAL A 372 36.64 12.41 5.61
N PRO A 373 37.96 12.62 5.39
CA PRO A 373 38.88 12.87 6.49
C PRO A 373 38.48 14.09 7.32
N GLY A 374 38.44 13.92 8.65
CA GLY A 374 38.07 14.99 9.58
C GLY A 374 36.57 15.31 9.63
N SER A 375 35.73 14.50 8.97
CA SER A 375 34.28 14.54 9.12
C SER A 375 33.76 13.28 9.79
N LEU A 376 32.66 13.41 10.52
CA LEU A 376 32.10 12.37 11.35
C LEU A 376 30.96 11.58 10.65
N GLY A 377 30.57 11.96 9.44
CA GLY A 377 29.70 11.12 8.61
C GLY A 377 28.25 11.04 9.09
N TRP A 378 27.74 12.08 9.75
CA TRP A 378 26.34 12.14 10.17
C TRP A 378 25.46 12.39 8.93
N VAL A 379 24.37 11.64 8.82
CA VAL A 379 23.54 11.61 7.59
C VAL A 379 22.08 11.92 7.82
N VAL A 380 21.55 11.64 9.02
CA VAL A 380 20.20 12.07 9.40
C VAL A 380 20.05 12.11 10.90
N GLY A 381 19.34 13.09 11.45
CA GLY A 381 19.01 13.13 12.87
C GLY A 381 18.66 14.52 13.40
N ASN A 382 18.48 14.65 14.72
CA ASN A 382 18.16 15.90 15.39
C ASN A 382 19.21 16.34 16.42
N GLU A 383 20.48 16.06 16.16
CA GLU A 383 21.59 16.35 17.07
C GLU A 383 21.71 17.81 17.51
N ASN A 384 21.82 18.05 18.83
CA ASN A 384 22.09 19.37 19.40
C ASN A 384 23.33 19.43 20.33
N GLY A 385 24.07 18.33 20.48
CA GLY A 385 25.21 18.16 21.38
C GLY A 385 25.02 17.05 22.40
N GLY A 386 23.82 16.48 22.48
CA GLY A 386 23.44 15.42 23.42
C GLY A 386 23.60 13.99 22.91
N TRP A 387 24.12 13.76 21.69
CA TRP A 387 24.04 12.45 21.01
C TRP A 387 22.59 12.00 20.82
N ASP A 388 21.72 12.94 20.43
CA ASP A 388 20.31 12.74 20.16
C ASP A 388 20.10 11.88 18.91
N ARG A 389 18.85 11.55 18.58
CA ARG A 389 18.54 10.49 17.60
C ARG A 389 19.12 10.79 16.22
N SER A 390 20.16 10.06 15.84
CA SER A 390 20.85 10.24 14.57
C SER A 390 21.43 8.94 14.03
N ILE A 391 21.65 8.91 12.71
CA ILE A 391 22.37 7.87 11.98
C ILE A 391 23.69 8.44 11.48
N VAL A 392 24.74 7.65 11.63
CA VAL A 392 26.12 8.03 11.39
C VAL A 392 26.83 6.94 10.59
N MET A 393 27.67 7.33 9.63
CA MET A 393 28.30 6.40 8.69
C MET A 393 29.75 6.08 9.02
N HIS A 394 30.52 7.03 9.54
CA HIS A 394 31.97 6.86 9.70
C HIS A 394 32.56 7.71 10.84
N ASP A 395 31.92 7.66 12.01
CA ASP A 395 32.41 8.32 13.22
C ASP A 395 33.22 7.33 14.05
N ASP A 396 34.54 7.53 14.12
CA ASP A 396 35.43 6.65 14.88
C ASP A 396 35.09 6.62 16.38
N ARG A 397 34.44 7.66 16.91
CA ARG A 397 33.94 7.67 18.29
C ARG A 397 32.86 6.61 18.47
N LEU A 398 32.09 6.31 17.43
CA LEU A 398 31.03 5.29 17.44
C LEU A 398 31.48 3.96 16.84
N LYS A 399 32.78 3.78 16.57
CA LYS A 399 33.33 2.63 15.85
C LYS A 399 32.73 2.46 14.45
N GLY A 400 32.47 3.57 13.75
CA GLY A 400 32.07 3.60 12.34
C GLY A 400 30.57 3.82 12.14
N MET A 401 29.89 2.91 11.41
CA MET A 401 28.44 2.99 11.18
C MET A 401 27.67 2.79 12.48
N SER A 402 26.75 3.69 12.82
CA SER A 402 25.99 3.59 14.05
C SER A 402 24.74 4.49 14.11
N MET A 403 24.03 4.36 15.24
CA MET A 403 23.01 5.31 15.68
C MET A 403 23.33 5.82 17.09
N THR A 404 22.83 7.01 17.43
CA THR A 404 23.11 7.69 18.71
C THR A 404 21.93 7.66 19.67
N LEU A 405 22.18 7.34 20.94
CA LEU A 405 21.14 7.04 21.94
C LEU A 405 21.21 7.90 23.21
N GLY A 406 21.71 9.13 23.11
CA GLY A 406 21.95 10.06 24.23
C GLY A 406 23.35 9.96 24.85
N TYR A 407 24.19 9.10 24.28
CA TYR A 407 25.59 8.89 24.66
C TYR A 407 26.35 8.22 23.49
N GLN A 408 27.67 8.06 23.63
CA GLN A 408 28.51 7.38 22.65
C GLN A 408 28.16 5.88 22.60
N THR A 409 27.51 5.44 21.51
CA THR A 409 26.83 4.14 21.41
C THR A 409 27.34 3.31 20.23
N PRO A 410 28.52 2.68 20.32
CA PRO A 410 28.95 1.76 19.27
C PRO A 410 28.03 0.53 19.26
N PHE A 411 27.49 0.24 18.07
CA PHE A 411 26.68 -0.94 17.74
C PHE A 411 27.50 -2.11 17.18
N TYR A 412 28.82 -1.97 17.17
CA TYR A 412 29.76 -3.02 16.81
C TYR A 412 30.91 -3.07 17.83
N ASP A 413 31.46 -4.26 18.06
CA ASP A 413 32.57 -4.44 19.00
C ASP A 413 33.90 -3.93 18.43
N GLU A 414 34.02 -3.93 17.10
CA GLU A 414 35.18 -3.47 16.35
C GLU A 414 34.80 -2.30 15.44
N LEU A 415 35.81 -1.59 14.93
CA LEU A 415 35.61 -0.52 13.96
C LEU A 415 35.03 -1.08 12.66
N VAL A 416 33.79 -0.71 12.34
CA VAL A 416 33.12 -1.11 11.09
C VAL A 416 33.17 0.05 10.11
N THR A 417 33.99 -0.11 9.06
CA THR A 417 34.03 0.87 7.97
C THR A 417 32.93 0.54 6.96
N PRO A 418 32.04 1.51 6.61
CA PRO A 418 31.05 1.29 5.58
C PRO A 418 31.70 0.99 4.23
N GLU A 419 31.13 0.07 3.47
CA GLU A 419 31.51 -0.09 2.07
C GLU A 419 31.18 1.19 1.30
N THR A 420 32.19 1.77 0.66
CA THR A 420 31.97 2.92 -0.24
C THR A 420 31.59 2.42 -1.63
N LYS A 421 30.98 3.30 -2.41
CA LYS A 421 30.54 3.03 -3.78
C LYS A 421 29.39 2.02 -3.94
N LYS A 422 28.58 1.86 -2.91
CA LYS A 422 27.38 1.00 -2.90
C LYS A 422 26.20 1.75 -2.32
N TRP A 423 24.99 1.47 -2.83
CA TRP A 423 23.76 1.84 -2.16
C TRP A 423 23.57 0.95 -0.93
N ILE A 424 23.28 1.56 0.21
CA ILE A 424 23.12 0.92 1.51
C ILE A 424 21.76 1.34 2.07
N HIS A 425 21.08 0.39 2.70
CA HIS A 425 19.82 0.64 3.40
C HIS A 425 20.05 0.53 4.90
N ILE A 426 19.85 1.64 5.62
CA ILE A 426 20.01 1.69 7.07
C ILE A 426 18.65 1.85 7.72
N VAL A 427 18.38 1.03 8.74
CA VAL A 427 17.22 1.19 9.62
C VAL A 427 17.69 1.29 11.07
N ALA A 428 17.33 2.39 11.72
CA ALA A 428 17.68 2.69 13.11
C ALA A 428 16.39 2.76 13.94
N VAL A 429 16.20 1.77 14.82
CA VAL A 429 15.04 1.62 15.70
C VAL A 429 15.38 2.13 17.09
N PHE A 430 14.84 3.29 17.44
CA PHE A 430 14.98 3.95 18.74
C PHE A 430 13.83 3.56 19.65
N SER A 431 14.15 2.96 20.79
CA SER A 431 13.17 2.63 21.84
C SER A 431 13.59 3.29 23.15
N GLN A 432 12.91 4.37 23.57
CA GLN A 432 13.33 5.10 24.77
C GLN A 432 13.16 4.22 26.03
N GLY A 433 14.22 4.11 26.84
CA GLY A 433 14.26 3.28 28.04
C GLY A 433 14.31 1.77 27.79
N ARG A 434 14.37 1.33 26.52
CA ARG A 434 14.40 -0.09 26.11
C ARG A 434 15.48 -0.34 25.07
N ASN A 435 15.62 -1.59 24.64
CA ASN A 435 16.57 -1.95 23.59
C ASN A 435 16.20 -1.28 22.27
N SER A 436 17.20 -0.62 21.71
CA SER A 436 17.24 -0.02 20.39
C SER A 436 18.12 -0.88 19.48
N TYR A 437 17.86 -0.82 18.18
CA TYR A 437 18.41 -1.75 17.20
C TYR A 437 18.87 -1.00 15.95
N PHE A 438 20.01 -1.41 15.41
CA PHE A 438 20.58 -0.84 14.19
C PHE A 438 20.68 -1.94 13.13
N TYR A 439 20.29 -1.63 11.90
CA TYR A 439 20.27 -2.57 10.79
C TYR A 439 20.97 -1.97 9.57
N VAL A 440 21.73 -2.81 8.87
CA VAL A 440 22.41 -2.48 7.62
C VAL A 440 22.04 -3.54 6.59
N ASP A 441 21.48 -3.13 5.46
CA ASP A 441 21.01 -4.02 4.37
C ASP A 441 20.14 -5.17 4.92
N GLY A 442 19.14 -4.79 5.74
CA GLY A 442 18.20 -5.73 6.40
C GLY A 442 18.80 -6.53 7.57
N LYS A 443 20.12 -6.49 7.78
CA LYS A 443 20.79 -7.29 8.81
C LYS A 443 20.99 -6.50 10.10
N LYS A 444 20.53 -7.08 11.20
CA LYS A 444 20.68 -6.53 12.54
C LYS A 444 22.15 -6.51 12.99
N ALA A 445 22.57 -5.43 13.62
CA ALA A 445 23.86 -5.35 14.30
C ALA A 445 23.94 -6.36 15.44
N ASN A 446 25.15 -6.82 15.76
CA ASN A 446 25.41 -7.86 16.76
C ASN A 446 25.17 -7.40 18.20
N VAL A 447 24.94 -6.10 18.39
CA VAL A 447 24.85 -5.44 19.67
C VAL A 447 23.54 -4.66 19.75
N THR A 448 22.96 -4.62 20.96
CA THR A 448 21.81 -3.79 21.28
C THR A 448 22.15 -2.83 22.42
N ARG A 449 21.43 -1.71 22.50
CA ARG A 449 21.69 -0.63 23.45
C ARG A 449 20.39 -0.05 23.98
N ILE A 450 20.40 0.45 25.22
CA ILE A 450 19.23 1.09 25.81
C ILE A 450 19.15 2.53 25.32
N GLY A 451 17.98 2.93 24.81
CA GLY A 451 17.73 4.31 24.37
C GLY A 451 17.64 5.29 25.54
N GLN A 452 18.44 6.35 25.51
CA GLN A 452 18.49 7.40 26.54
C GLN A 452 18.57 8.79 25.91
N ASN A 453 17.99 8.97 24.71
CA ASN A 453 18.09 10.22 23.97
C ASN A 453 17.50 11.40 24.76
N GLY A 454 18.10 12.57 24.59
CA GLY A 454 17.53 13.84 25.00
C GLY A 454 16.52 14.38 23.97
N PRO A 455 16.04 15.62 24.15
CA PRO A 455 15.08 16.21 23.24
C PRO A 455 15.66 16.58 21.87
N GLY A 456 16.98 16.73 21.73
CA GLY A 456 17.59 17.20 20.48
C GLY A 456 17.08 18.55 19.98
N LEU A 457 17.23 18.77 18.68
CA LEU A 457 16.60 19.86 17.93
C LEU A 457 15.14 19.50 17.62
N PRO A 458 14.24 20.50 17.52
CA PRO A 458 12.82 20.29 17.22
C PRO A 458 12.54 19.87 15.77
N ASP A 459 13.55 19.93 14.91
CA ASP A 459 13.50 19.58 13.51
C ASP A 459 14.61 18.56 13.20
N ILE A 460 14.36 17.69 12.23
CA ILE A 460 15.33 16.72 11.73
C ILE A 460 16.16 17.29 10.57
N TYR A 461 17.44 16.93 10.53
CA TYR A 461 18.39 17.32 9.52
C TYR A 461 18.80 16.08 8.74
N ILE A 462 18.73 16.13 7.42
CA ILE A 462 19.28 15.15 6.48
C ILE A 462 20.57 15.75 5.94
N GLY A 463 21.69 15.10 6.21
CA GLY A 463 23.02 15.69 6.06
C GLY A 463 23.45 16.40 7.32
N GLN A 464 24.05 17.58 7.15
CA GLN A 464 24.67 18.29 8.27
C GLN A 464 23.65 18.86 9.27
N PRO A 465 23.79 18.58 10.59
CA PRO A 465 23.00 19.23 11.62
C PRO A 465 23.42 20.70 11.79
N ALA A 466 22.47 21.57 12.18
CA ALA A 466 22.63 23.03 12.16
C ALA A 466 23.90 23.58 12.82
N ASN A 467 24.36 22.95 13.90
CA ASN A 467 25.41 23.51 14.76
C ASN A 467 26.79 22.87 14.57
N TYR A 468 26.95 21.88 13.68
CA TYR A 468 28.18 21.09 13.59
C TYR A 468 28.75 21.04 12.18
N LYS A 469 29.89 21.71 11.98
CA LYS A 469 30.54 21.89 10.68
C LYS A 469 31.26 20.65 10.14
N ASP A 470 31.53 19.68 11.00
CA ASP A 470 32.27 18.44 10.72
C ASP A 470 31.36 17.20 10.78
N HIS A 471 30.03 17.39 10.79
CA HIS A 471 29.06 16.30 10.91
C HIS A 471 28.33 16.08 9.58
N TYR A 472 29.08 15.73 8.52
CA TYR A 472 28.50 15.41 7.20
C TYR A 472 29.17 14.18 6.57
N ALA A 473 28.51 13.56 5.60
CA ALA A 473 29.09 12.51 4.77
C ALA A 473 29.19 12.97 3.31
N ASP A 474 30.16 12.45 2.58
CA ASP A 474 30.20 12.56 1.12
C ASP A 474 29.35 11.42 0.53
N CYS A 475 28.07 11.72 0.26
CA CYS A 475 27.07 10.73 -0.10
C CYS A 475 25.99 11.23 -1.06
N TRP A 476 25.19 10.29 -1.51
CA TRP A 476 23.90 10.50 -2.14
C TRP A 476 22.81 9.93 -1.24
N ILE A 477 21.69 10.62 -1.08
CA ILE A 477 20.56 10.14 -0.29
C ILE A 477 19.35 10.02 -1.20
N LYS A 478 18.81 8.80 -1.33
CA LYS A 478 17.63 8.51 -2.16
C LYS A 478 16.34 8.76 -1.37
N GLU A 479 16.28 8.24 -0.16
CA GLU A 479 15.07 8.32 0.67
C GLU A 479 15.41 8.48 2.15
N VAL A 480 14.52 9.17 2.87
CA VAL A 480 14.49 9.20 4.34
C VAL A 480 13.05 9.01 4.80
N LYS A 481 12.82 8.04 5.69
CA LYS A 481 11.50 7.78 6.30
C LYS A 481 11.59 7.84 7.82
N VAL A 482 10.59 8.42 8.46
CA VAL A 482 10.53 8.64 9.92
C VAL A 482 9.23 8.11 10.46
N PHE A 483 9.27 7.01 11.22
CA PHE A 483 8.12 6.39 11.85
C PHE A 483 8.08 6.71 13.34
N ASP A 484 6.89 6.91 13.90
CA ASP A 484 6.63 7.21 15.32
C ASP A 484 6.53 5.96 16.22
N ARG A 485 7.07 4.84 15.74
CA ARG A 485 7.04 3.55 16.42
C ARG A 485 8.32 2.75 16.19
N ALA A 486 8.57 1.79 17.08
CA ALA A 486 9.63 0.81 16.92
C ALA A 486 9.20 -0.31 15.94
N PHE A 487 10.12 -0.70 15.06
CA PHE A 487 9.90 -1.79 14.10
C PHE A 487 10.44 -3.10 14.66
N ASN A 488 9.78 -4.21 14.31
CA ASN A 488 10.32 -5.55 14.52
C ASN A 488 11.23 -5.98 13.35
N GLU A 489 11.81 -7.17 13.44
CA GLU A 489 12.79 -7.66 12.44
C GLU A 489 12.16 -7.96 11.08
N GLU A 490 10.97 -8.56 11.05
CA GLU A 490 10.22 -8.86 9.82
C GLU A 490 9.89 -7.57 9.06
N GLU A 491 9.43 -6.54 9.76
CA GLU A 491 9.14 -5.22 9.16
C GLU A 491 10.40 -4.56 8.55
N VAL A 492 11.57 -4.76 9.16
CA VAL A 492 12.84 -4.25 8.62
C VAL A 492 13.27 -5.03 7.38
N GLU A 493 13.08 -6.35 7.38
CA GLU A 493 13.35 -7.20 6.21
C GLU A 493 12.46 -6.82 5.02
N GLU A 494 11.17 -6.59 5.26
CA GLU A 494 10.22 -6.13 4.24
C GLU A 494 10.60 -4.76 3.66
N LEU A 495 10.97 -3.80 4.52
CA LEU A 495 11.44 -2.49 4.09
C LEU A 495 12.70 -2.61 3.21
N HIS A 496 13.66 -3.45 3.61
CA HIS A 496 14.87 -3.65 2.84
C HIS A 496 14.60 -4.32 1.49
N ALA A 497 13.75 -5.36 1.46
CA ALA A 497 13.35 -6.02 0.23
C ALA A 497 12.68 -5.05 -0.76
N SER A 498 11.83 -4.16 -0.25
CA SER A 498 11.19 -3.09 -1.05
C SER A 498 12.23 -2.14 -1.65
N TYR A 499 13.18 -1.67 -0.85
CA TYR A 499 14.26 -0.80 -1.30
C TYR A 499 15.15 -1.46 -2.37
N GLU A 500 15.56 -2.71 -2.17
CA GLU A 500 16.35 -3.46 -3.16
C GLU A 500 15.59 -3.68 -4.47
N ALA A 501 14.29 -3.98 -4.38
CA ALA A 501 13.43 -4.10 -5.57
C ALA A 501 13.34 -2.78 -6.33
N GLU A 502 13.30 -1.64 -5.65
CA GLU A 502 13.34 -0.31 -6.27
C GLU A 502 14.67 -0.05 -7.00
N LEU A 503 15.80 -0.29 -6.32
CA LEU A 503 17.12 -0.14 -6.94
C LEU A 503 17.31 -1.04 -8.16
N PHE A 504 16.83 -2.28 -8.09
CA PHE A 504 16.90 -3.23 -9.20
C PHE A 504 16.13 -2.74 -10.45
N ARG A 505 14.99 -2.07 -10.26
CA ARG A 505 14.22 -1.48 -11.37
C ARG A 505 15.02 -0.38 -12.11
N PHE A 506 15.86 0.39 -11.41
CA PHE A 506 16.70 1.42 -12.04
C PHE A 506 17.91 0.84 -12.79
N ASN A 507 18.50 -0.22 -12.25
CA ASN A 507 19.61 -0.92 -12.93
C ASN A 507 19.17 -1.61 -14.22
N THR A 508 17.97 -2.17 -14.26
CA THR A 508 17.45 -2.89 -15.44
C THR A 508 16.93 -1.96 -16.53
N SER A 509 16.39 -0.79 -16.17
CA SER A 509 15.88 0.21 -17.12
C SER A 509 16.98 1.05 -17.81
N SER A 510 18.23 0.93 -17.39
CA SER A 510 19.38 1.58 -18.05
C SER A 510 20.13 0.69 -19.04
N ALA A 511 19.73 -0.58 -19.17
CA ALA A 511 20.29 -1.56 -20.10
C ALA A 511 19.43 -1.80 -21.37
N GLN A 512 18.30 -1.08 -21.50
CA GLN A 512 17.50 -0.93 -22.72
C GLN A 512 17.68 0.49 -23.25
#